data_AF-A0A267MFE4-F1
#
_entry.id   AF-A0A267MFE4-F1
#
_cell.length_a   1.000
_cell.length_b   1.000
_cell.length_c   1.000
_cell.angle_alpha   90.00
_cell.angle_beta   90.00
_cell.angle_gamma   90.00
#
_symmetry.space_group_name_H-M   'P 1'
#
loop_
_entity.id
_entity.type
_entity.pdbx_description
1 polymer ?
#
loop_
_entity_poly.entity_id
_entity_poly.type
_entity_poly.pdbx_seq_one_letter_code
_entity_poly.pdbx_strand_id
1 'polypeptide(L)'
;MEQYSSNSVYFISYAKLPSDISAAHVHKVVGLGMIINPDTEIIEDVSCTLLTQEARQFLKSIFVGYDLQKNGIDNLLEIIKKRYHGMAQKALCVATKSTYLKYLEWKKTLY
;
A
#
# COMPACT_ATOMS: atom_id res chain seq x y z
N MET A 1 3.53 -18.60 16.93
CA MET A 1 2.72 -18.78 15.72
C MET A 1 3.23 -17.78 14.71
N GLU A 2 3.57 -18.23 13.51
CA GLU A 2 3.88 -17.31 12.42
C GLU A 2 2.61 -16.51 12.07
N GLN A 3 2.74 -15.19 11.98
CA GLN A 3 1.61 -14.28 11.80
C GLN A 3 1.11 -14.27 10.34
N TYR A 4 1.92 -14.72 9.38
CA TYR A 4 1.64 -14.72 7.94
C TYR A 4 1.96 -16.10 7.35
N SER A 5 1.36 -16.43 6.21
CA SER A 5 1.68 -17.67 5.48
C SER A 5 3.15 -17.69 5.06
N SER A 6 3.76 -18.88 5.00
CA SER A 6 5.13 -19.08 4.51
C SER A 6 5.32 -18.59 3.06
N ASN A 7 4.24 -18.52 2.30
CA ASN A 7 4.24 -18.08 0.91
C ASN A 7 4.05 -16.56 0.77
N SER A 8 3.70 -15.85 1.85
CA SER A 8 3.40 -14.43 1.78
C SER A 8 4.66 -13.60 1.57
N VAL A 9 4.59 -12.64 0.65
CA VAL A 9 5.74 -11.84 0.25
C VAL A 9 5.49 -10.37 0.55
N TYR A 10 6.51 -9.71 1.09
CA TYR A 10 6.45 -8.30 1.44
C TYR A 10 7.03 -7.42 0.32
N PHE A 11 6.25 -6.45 -0.14
CA PHE A 11 6.65 -5.44 -1.11
C PHE A 11 6.51 -4.06 -0.49
N ILE A 12 7.47 -3.16 -0.72
CA ILE A 12 7.39 -1.77 -0.24
C ILE A 12 7.89 -0.78 -1.29
N SER A 13 7.19 0.34 -1.41
CA SER A 13 7.62 1.50 -2.20
C SER A 13 7.45 2.79 -1.43
N TYR A 14 8.13 3.84 -1.91
CA TYR A 14 8.12 5.17 -1.32
C TYR A 14 7.69 6.19 -2.37
N ALA A 15 6.88 7.16 -1.97
CA ALA A 15 6.46 8.28 -2.82
C ALA A 15 6.71 9.62 -2.12
N LYS A 16 7.15 10.62 -2.88
CA LYS A 16 7.38 11.98 -2.35
C LYS A 16 6.06 12.64 -1.96
N LEU A 17 6.07 13.36 -0.85
CA LEU A 17 4.96 14.25 -0.45
C LEU A 17 5.01 15.55 -1.27
N PRO A 18 3.87 16.24 -1.45
CA PRO A 18 3.83 17.57 -2.07
C PRO A 18 4.78 18.54 -1.35
N SER A 19 5.47 19.40 -2.09
CA SER A 19 6.44 20.37 -1.57
C SER A 19 5.82 21.52 -0.77
N ASP A 20 4.53 21.79 -0.97
CA ASP A 20 3.90 23.07 -0.58
C ASP A 20 3.20 23.02 0.79
N ILE A 21 3.60 22.09 1.67
CA ILE A 21 3.00 21.93 3.00
C ILE A 21 4.05 22.03 4.11
N SER A 22 3.70 22.65 5.23
CA SER A 22 4.61 22.84 6.39
C SER A 22 5.19 21.52 6.93
N ALA A 23 4.54 20.37 6.65
CA ALA A 23 5.02 19.04 6.99
C ALA A 23 6.23 18.55 6.15
N ALA A 24 6.62 19.26 5.09
CA ALA A 24 7.78 18.94 4.23
C ALA A 24 9.13 18.99 4.98
N HIS A 25 9.17 19.56 6.19
CA HIS A 25 10.38 19.65 7.00
C HIS A 25 10.67 18.40 7.87
N VAL A 26 9.73 17.46 8.02
CA VAL A 26 9.89 16.34 8.98
C VAL A 26 10.01 14.97 8.31
N HIS A 27 9.23 14.67 7.26
CA HIS A 27 9.40 13.45 6.45
C HIS A 27 9.03 13.74 5.00
N LYS A 28 9.95 13.55 4.05
CA LYS A 28 9.78 13.92 2.63
C LYS A 28 9.02 12.88 1.79
N VAL A 29 8.76 11.71 2.34
CA VAL A 29 8.23 10.55 1.63
C VAL A 29 7.23 9.77 2.47
N VAL A 30 6.28 9.11 1.82
CA VAL A 30 5.40 8.08 2.40
C VAL A 30 5.84 6.73 1.86
N GLY A 31 6.30 5.86 2.76
CA GLY A 31 6.43 4.43 2.53
C GLY A 31 5.09 3.71 2.72
N LEU A 32 4.77 2.82 1.79
CA LEU A 32 3.65 1.90 1.83
C LEU A 32 4.16 0.51 1.48
N GLY A 33 3.92 -0.47 2.36
CA GLY A 33 4.23 -1.86 2.10
C GLY A 33 3.01 -2.76 2.18
N MET A 34 2.99 -3.82 1.38
CA MET A 34 1.93 -4.82 1.32
C MET A 34 2.54 -6.20 1.54
N ILE A 35 1.91 -7.00 2.41
CA ILE A 35 2.13 -8.43 2.48
C ILE A 35 1.06 -9.07 1.60
N ILE A 36 1.49 -9.75 0.54
CA ILE A 36 0.58 -10.33 -0.46
C ILE A 36 0.79 -11.84 -0.47
N ASN A 37 -0.31 -12.58 -0.40
CA ASN A 37 -0.31 -14.01 -0.62
C ASN A 37 -0.36 -14.28 -2.13
N PRO A 38 0.68 -14.85 -2.74
CA PRO A 38 0.77 -14.99 -4.19
C PRO A 38 -0.17 -16.05 -4.77
N ASP A 39 -0.63 -17.00 -3.93
CA ASP A 39 -1.53 -18.07 -4.33
C ASP A 39 -2.98 -17.57 -4.46
N THR A 40 -3.36 -16.61 -3.60
CA THR A 40 -4.73 -16.04 -3.55
C THR A 40 -4.82 -14.61 -4.09
N GLU A 41 -3.69 -13.92 -4.25
CA GLU A 41 -3.57 -12.50 -4.58
C GLU A 41 -4.24 -11.56 -3.57
N ILE A 42 -4.48 -12.04 -2.35
CA ILE A 42 -5.05 -11.26 -1.26
C ILE A 42 -3.93 -10.49 -0.53
N ILE A 43 -4.18 -9.21 -0.26
CA ILE A 43 -3.34 -8.44 0.67
C ILE A 43 -3.66 -8.87 2.10
N GLU A 44 -2.70 -9.55 2.75
CA GLU A 44 -2.84 -10.07 4.10
C GLU A 44 -2.53 -9.01 5.17
N ASP A 45 -1.60 -8.08 4.90
CA ASP A 45 -1.37 -6.91 5.75
C ASP A 45 -0.79 -5.73 4.96
N VAL A 46 -0.86 -4.54 5.55
CA VAL A 46 -0.28 -3.30 5.01
C VAL A 46 0.49 -2.55 6.10
N SER A 47 1.64 -1.99 5.73
CA SER A 47 2.38 -1.03 6.55
C SER A 47 2.42 0.33 5.89
N CYS A 48 2.34 1.39 6.70
CA CYS A 48 2.36 2.76 6.22
C CYS A 48 3.10 3.68 7.21
N THR A 49 3.92 4.57 6.67
CA THR A 49 4.76 5.52 7.43
C THR A 49 4.02 6.79 7.89
N LEU A 50 2.69 6.85 7.74
CA LEU A 50 1.90 7.97 8.25
C LEU A 50 2.02 8.07 9.78
N LEU A 51 2.06 9.31 10.28
CA LEU A 51 2.34 9.61 11.68
C LEU A 51 1.26 9.08 12.63
N THR A 52 -0.01 9.28 12.29
CA THR A 52 -1.12 8.96 13.20
C THR A 52 -1.52 7.49 13.09
N GLN A 53 -1.88 6.89 14.23
CA GLN A 53 -2.29 5.49 14.28
C GLN A 53 -3.62 5.27 13.54
N GLU A 54 -4.53 6.23 13.64
CA GLU A 54 -5.84 6.22 13.02
C GLU A 54 -5.72 6.16 11.51
N ALA A 55 -4.80 6.93 10.92
CA ALA A 55 -4.56 6.88 9.48
C ALA A 55 -4.00 5.52 9.04
N ARG A 56 -3.07 4.94 9.81
CA ARG A 56 -2.53 3.60 9.53
C ARG A 56 -3.61 2.52 9.64
N GLN A 57 -4.43 2.54 10.69
CA GLN A 57 -5.54 1.60 10.89
C GLN A 57 -6.63 1.76 9.83
N PHE A 58 -6.94 3.00 9.45
CA PHE A 58 -7.87 3.28 8.36
C PHE A 58 -7.40 2.70 7.04
N LEU A 59 -6.11 2.87 6.70
CA LEU A 59 -5.54 2.23 5.51
C LEU A 59 -5.56 0.70 5.65
N LYS A 60 -5.24 0.12 6.82
CA LYS A 60 -5.43 -1.32 7.04
C LYS A 60 -6.85 -1.79 6.70
N SER A 61 -7.87 -1.04 7.10
CA SER A 61 -9.28 -1.37 6.80
C SER A 61 -9.66 -1.31 5.31
N ILE A 62 -8.84 -0.65 4.48
CA ILE A 62 -9.05 -0.58 3.03
C ILE A 62 -8.32 -1.71 2.31
N PHE A 63 -7.11 -2.05 2.76
CA PHE A 63 -6.20 -2.94 2.03
C PHE A 63 -6.33 -4.40 2.47
N VAL A 64 -6.47 -4.68 3.77
CA VAL A 64 -6.45 -6.05 4.27
C VAL A 64 -7.69 -6.81 3.79
N GLY A 65 -7.48 -7.98 3.21
CA GLY A 65 -8.53 -8.79 2.58
C GLY A 65 -8.89 -8.33 1.16
N TYR A 66 -8.24 -7.31 0.62
CA TYR A 66 -8.46 -6.87 -0.76
C TYR A 66 -7.84 -7.88 -1.73
N ASP A 67 -8.68 -8.43 -2.60
CA ASP A 67 -8.29 -9.35 -3.67
C ASP A 67 -7.84 -8.54 -4.90
N LEU A 68 -6.53 -8.57 -5.17
CA LEU A 68 -5.90 -7.82 -6.27
C LEU A 68 -6.25 -8.38 -7.65
N GLN A 69 -6.43 -9.70 -7.77
CA GLN A 69 -6.74 -10.35 -9.02
C GLN A 69 -8.15 -10.01 -9.49
N LYS A 70 -9.12 -10.13 -8.57
CA LYS A 70 -10.53 -9.95 -8.86
C LYS A 70 -10.92 -8.49 -9.04
N ASN A 71 -10.37 -7.60 -8.21
CA ASN A 71 -10.81 -6.20 -8.17
C ASN A 71 -9.87 -5.24 -8.90
N GLY A 72 -8.62 -5.64 -9.17
CA GLY A 72 -7.61 -4.82 -9.80
C GLY A 72 -7.10 -3.68 -8.92
N ILE A 73 -5.94 -3.13 -9.29
CA ILE A 73 -5.30 -2.03 -8.54
C ILE A 73 -6.05 -0.71 -8.68
N ASP A 74 -6.66 -0.44 -9.84
CA ASP A 74 -7.30 0.85 -10.11
C ASP A 74 -8.51 1.10 -9.19
N ASN A 75 -9.30 0.07 -8.88
CA ASN A 75 -10.39 0.17 -7.91
C ASN A 75 -9.86 0.50 -6.49
N LEU A 76 -8.77 -0.13 -6.06
CA LEU A 76 -8.14 0.19 -4.77
C LEU A 76 -7.69 1.66 -4.70
N LEU A 77 -7.13 2.18 -5.79
CA LEU A 77 -6.75 3.60 -5.90
C LEU A 77 -7.97 4.52 -5.81
N GLU A 78 -9.08 4.18 -6.45
CA GLU A 78 -10.33 4.96 -6.35
C GLU A 78 -10.91 4.94 -4.93
N ILE A 79 -10.87 3.81 -4.23
CA ILE A 79 -11.28 3.71 -2.83
C ILE A 79 -10.44 4.65 -1.96
N ILE A 80 -9.11 4.70 -2.16
CA ILE A 80 -8.22 5.62 -1.44
C ILE A 80 -8.60 7.07 -1.74
N LYS A 81 -8.78 7.44 -3.02
CA LYS A 81 -9.16 8.80 -3.43
C LYS A 81 -10.50 9.24 -2.84
N LYS A 82 -11.46 8.33 -2.73
CA LYS A 82 -12.81 8.60 -2.23
C LYS A 82 -12.89 8.66 -0.70
N ARG A 83 -12.04 7.91 0.01
CA ARG A 83 -12.20 7.71 1.46
C ARG A 83 -11.09 8.34 2.31
N TYR A 84 -9.88 8.49 1.78
CA TYR A 84 -8.76 9.07 2.51
C TYR A 84 -8.49 10.52 2.05
N HIS A 85 -8.88 11.51 2.84
CA HIS A 85 -8.71 12.94 2.52
C HIS A 85 -7.55 13.60 3.29
N GLY A 86 -6.42 12.91 3.42
CA GLY A 86 -5.20 13.48 4.00
C GLY A 86 -4.26 14.06 2.94
N MET A 87 -3.34 14.94 3.36
CA MET A 87 -2.35 15.56 2.46
C MET A 87 -1.46 14.55 1.71
N ALA A 88 -1.32 13.35 2.27
CA ALA A 88 -0.57 12.25 1.67
C ALA A 88 -1.32 11.47 0.58
N GLN A 89 -2.58 11.80 0.27
CA GLN A 89 -3.44 10.98 -0.61
C GLN A 89 -2.79 10.69 -1.97
N LYS A 90 -2.23 11.71 -2.63
CA LYS A 90 -1.54 11.54 -3.92
C LYS A 90 -0.31 10.64 -3.78
N ALA A 91 0.50 10.86 -2.75
CA ALA A 91 1.69 10.04 -2.49
C ALA A 91 1.31 8.57 -2.18
N LEU A 92 0.24 8.34 -1.42
CA LEU A 92 -0.30 7.00 -1.17
C LEU A 92 -0.72 6.30 -2.46
N CYS A 93 -1.41 6.99 -3.37
CA CYS A 93 -1.81 6.41 -4.65
C CYS A 93 -0.57 5.99 -5.48
N VAL A 94 0.46 6.84 -5.51
CA VAL A 94 1.73 6.53 -6.19
C VAL A 94 2.41 5.33 -5.55
N ALA A 95 2.61 5.33 -4.22
CA ALA A 95 3.25 4.23 -3.51
C ALA A 95 2.47 2.91 -3.62
N THR A 96 1.14 2.97 -3.61
CA THR A 96 0.24 1.83 -3.84
C THR A 96 0.49 1.21 -5.20
N LYS A 97 0.45 2.02 -6.26
CA LYS A 97 0.69 1.56 -7.63
C LYS A 97 2.10 0.99 -7.80
N SER A 98 3.12 1.67 -7.29
CA SER A 98 4.51 1.19 -7.36
C SER A 98 4.72 -0.13 -6.62
N THR A 99 4.09 -0.30 -5.45
CA THR A 99 4.19 -1.55 -4.68
C THR A 99 3.52 -2.71 -5.41
N TYR A 100 2.37 -2.47 -6.03
CA TYR A 100 1.71 -3.47 -6.88
C TYR A 100 2.55 -3.83 -8.12
N LEU A 101 3.21 -2.86 -8.76
CA LEU A 101 4.11 -3.15 -9.89
C LEU A 101 5.28 -4.04 -9.49
N LYS A 102 5.89 -3.83 -8.31
CA LYS A 102 6.92 -4.72 -7.77
C LYS A 102 6.41 -6.14 -7.56
N TYR A 103 5.19 -6.28 -7.04
CA TYR A 103 4.55 -7.59 -6.91
C TYR A 103 4.39 -8.27 -8.27
N LEU A 104 3.90 -7.56 -9.28
CA LEU A 104 3.74 -8.12 -10.63
C LEU A 104 5.08 -8.50 -11.26
N GLU A 105 6.12 -7.69 -11.07
CA GLU A 105 7.47 -7.99 -11.57
C GLU A 105 8.06 -9.23 -10.91
N TRP A 106 7.97 -9.32 -9.58
CA TRP A 106 8.39 -10.51 -8.83
C TRP A 106 7.56 -11.74 -9.21
N LYS A 107 6.25 -11.62 -9.38
CA LYS A 107 5.39 -12.75 -9.73
C LYS A 107 5.77 -13.36 -11.08
N LYS A 108 6.26 -12.56 -12.03
CA LYS A 108 6.76 -13.05 -13.32
C LYS A 108 7.98 -13.96 -13.18
N THR A 109 8.76 -13.87 -12.11
CA THR A 109 9.92 -14.76 -11.91
C THR A 109 9.53 -16.16 -11.44
N LEU A 110 8.25 -16.40 -11.16
CA LEU A 110 7.73 -17.72 -10.78
C LEU A 110 7.34 -18.57 -12.00
N TYR A 111 7.35 -18.00 -13.21
CA TYR A 111 6.98 -18.64 -14.48
C TYR A 111 8.07 -18.45 -15.53
#